data_AF-A0A1B6PMY8-F1
#
_entry.id   AF-A0A1B6PMY8-F1
#
_cell.length_a   1.000
_cell.length_b   1.000
_cell.length_c   1.000
_cell.angle_alpha   90.00
_cell.angle_beta   90.00
_cell.angle_gamma   90.00
#
_symmetry.space_group_name_H-M   'P 1'
#
loop_
_entity.id
_entity.type
_entity.pdbx_description
1 polymer ?
#
loop_
_entity_poly.entity_id
_entity_poly.type
_entity_poly.pdbx_seq_one_letter_code
_entity_poly.pdbx_strand_id
1 'polypeptide(L)'
;MPPLSTGSRNPLAKCYGDRFIPERSAMDMDLAHYLLTEPRKGKENPTARVSPAKVAYRKQLAEKLLNNRTRILAFRNKPPEPESMLTDPRADATQSAEKVLDAPELVDDYYLNLLDWGSSNVLSIALGYKVYLWDASSQSVTELVTIDEDSGPVTSVSWAPDGRHIAIGLNSSDVQLWDST
;
A
#
# COMPACT_ATOMS: atom_id res chain seq x y z
N MET A 1 -31.18 4.52 -35.38
CA MET A 1 -29.71 4.40 -35.35
C MET A 1 -29.13 5.64 -34.70
N PRO A 2 -28.33 5.54 -33.62
CA PRO A 2 -27.48 6.64 -33.21
C PRO A 2 -26.15 6.58 -33.99
N PRO A 3 -25.46 7.71 -34.23
CA PRO A 3 -24.05 7.68 -34.57
C PRO A 3 -23.19 7.75 -33.29
N LEU A 4 -22.11 6.97 -33.30
CA LEU A 4 -20.98 7.01 -32.36
C LEU A 4 -19.83 7.86 -32.94
N SER A 5 -18.91 8.26 -32.04
CA SER A 5 -17.59 8.91 -32.27
C SER A 5 -17.63 10.45 -32.22
N THR A 6 -16.74 11.20 -31.54
CA THR A 6 -15.40 10.95 -30.96
C THR A 6 -15.09 12.09 -29.95
N GLY A 7 -14.21 11.84 -28.98
CA GLY A 7 -14.10 12.62 -27.75
C GLY A 7 -13.31 13.94 -27.77
N SER A 8 -13.18 14.52 -26.58
CA SER A 8 -11.97 15.18 -26.09
C SER A 8 -12.07 15.32 -24.56
N ARG A 9 -10.98 14.97 -23.87
CA ARG A 9 -10.81 15.03 -22.42
C ARG A 9 -10.62 16.47 -21.93
N ASN A 10 -11.02 16.67 -20.67
CA ASN A 10 -10.55 17.63 -19.65
C ASN A 10 -11.20 19.02 -19.57
N PRO A 11 -11.60 19.34 -18.33
CA PRO A 11 -11.07 20.52 -17.65
C PRO A 11 -10.35 20.11 -16.35
N LEU A 12 -9.07 20.47 -16.27
CA LEU A 12 -8.29 20.68 -15.03
C LEU A 12 -8.28 19.52 -14.00
N ALA A 13 -7.60 18.44 -14.33
CA ALA A 13 -7.02 17.58 -13.28
C ALA A 13 -5.96 18.40 -12.53
N LYS A 14 -6.34 18.95 -11.38
CA LYS A 14 -5.40 19.58 -10.44
C LYS A 14 -4.50 18.46 -9.92
N CYS A 15 -3.31 18.31 -10.51
CA CYS A 15 -2.31 17.36 -10.04
C CYS A 15 -1.88 17.79 -8.64
N TYR A 16 -2.55 17.28 -7.61
CA TYR A 16 -2.00 17.33 -6.27
C TYR A 16 -0.71 16.52 -6.29
N GLY A 17 0.39 17.13 -5.85
CA GLY A 17 1.62 16.41 -5.60
C GLY A 17 1.41 15.26 -4.62
N ASP A 18 2.47 14.50 -4.40
CA ASP A 18 2.49 13.45 -3.37
C ASP A 18 2.08 14.03 -2.01
N ARG A 19 1.44 13.20 -1.17
CA ARG A 19 0.81 13.58 0.10
C ARG A 19 1.73 14.39 1.02
N PHE A 20 3.04 14.19 0.88
CA PHE A 20 4.05 14.84 1.71
C PHE A 20 4.74 16.04 1.04
N ILE A 21 4.55 16.25 -0.27
CA ILE A 21 5.13 17.37 -1.01
C ILE A 21 4.10 17.90 -2.02
N PRO A 22 3.21 18.79 -1.58
CA PRO A 22 2.12 19.32 -2.41
C PRO A 22 2.60 19.99 -3.70
N GLU A 23 3.73 20.71 -3.65
CA GLU A 23 4.37 21.33 -4.82
C GLU A 23 5.84 20.90 -4.96
N ARG A 24 6.07 19.80 -5.67
CA ARG A 24 7.43 19.28 -5.93
C ARG A 24 8.27 20.28 -6.75
N SER A 25 7.64 21.11 -7.58
CA SER A 25 8.27 22.16 -8.39
C SER A 25 8.79 23.35 -7.58
N ALA A 26 8.26 23.57 -6.38
CA ALA A 26 8.73 24.63 -5.49
C ALA A 26 10.04 24.26 -4.76
N MET A 27 10.49 23.00 -4.85
CA MET A 27 11.73 22.52 -4.24
C MET A 27 12.96 22.95 -5.05
N ASP A 28 13.96 23.51 -4.38
CA ASP A 28 15.22 23.93 -5.02
C ASP A 28 16.19 22.76 -5.17
N MET A 29 15.95 21.92 -6.18
CA MET A 29 16.76 20.72 -6.43
C MET A 29 18.21 21.03 -6.81
N ASP A 30 18.45 22.17 -7.46
CA ASP A 30 19.79 22.61 -7.84
C ASP A 30 20.65 22.91 -6.59
N LEU A 31 20.05 23.61 -5.62
CA LEU A 31 20.68 23.88 -4.32
C LEU A 31 20.88 22.60 -3.50
N ALA A 32 19.89 21.70 -3.48
CA ALA A 32 19.99 20.43 -2.76
C ALA A 32 21.13 19.56 -3.30
N HIS A 33 21.23 19.44 -4.63
CA HIS A 33 22.30 18.70 -5.28
C HIS A 33 23.67 19.32 -5.02
N TYR A 34 23.76 20.66 -5.00
CA TYR A 34 24.99 21.36 -4.63
C TYR A 34 25.43 21.00 -3.19
N LEU A 35 24.54 21.13 -2.19
CA LEU A 35 24.85 20.84 -0.78
C LEU A 35 25.19 19.37 -0.51
N LEU A 36 24.55 18.43 -1.22
CA LEU A 36 24.85 17.00 -1.11
C LEU A 36 26.19 16.62 -1.75
N THR A 37 26.65 17.40 -2.73
CA THR A 37 27.92 17.16 -3.42
C THR A 37 29.07 18.03 -2.88
N GLU A 38 28.82 18.78 -1.79
CA GLU A 38 29.87 19.43 -1.04
C GLU A 38 30.76 18.37 -0.36
N PRO A 39 32.10 18.50 -0.46
CA PRO A 39 32.99 17.65 0.30
C PRO A 39 32.82 17.96 1.80
N ARG A 40 32.40 16.96 2.60
CA ARG A 40 32.41 17.07 4.06
C ARG A 40 33.83 17.43 4.52
N LYS A 41 33.96 18.51 5.30
CA LYS A 41 35.20 19.03 5.90
C LYS A 41 35.94 18.06 6.86
N GLY A 42 35.71 16.75 6.79
CA GLY A 42 36.15 15.81 7.82
C GLY A 42 36.81 14.50 7.36
N LYS A 43 36.77 14.09 6.08
CA LYS A 43 37.47 12.87 5.63
C LYS A 43 37.92 13.01 4.17
N GLU A 44 39.16 13.42 3.96
CA GLU A 44 39.81 13.42 2.66
C GLU A 44 40.29 12.00 2.31
N ASN A 45 39.90 11.50 1.13
CA ASN A 45 40.68 10.52 0.37
C ASN A 45 41.23 11.23 -0.88
N PRO A 46 42.54 11.14 -1.18
CA PRO A 46 43.26 12.11 -2.02
C PRO A 46 43.18 11.92 -3.54
N THR A 47 42.12 11.28 -4.09
CA THR A 47 42.10 10.90 -5.52
C THR A 47 41.06 11.58 -6.41
N ALA A 48 40.18 12.44 -5.91
CA ALA A 48 39.29 13.22 -6.78
C ALA A 48 39.86 14.63 -7.02
N ARG A 49 40.83 14.76 -7.96
CA ARG A 49 41.28 16.07 -8.46
C ARG A 49 40.11 16.74 -9.21
N VAL A 50 39.34 17.56 -8.50
CA VAL A 50 38.26 18.36 -9.11
C VAL A 50 38.87 19.36 -10.08
N SER A 51 38.36 19.42 -11.32
CA SER A 51 38.90 20.31 -12.35
C SER A 51 38.73 21.80 -11.96
N PRO A 52 39.66 22.69 -12.35
CA PRO A 52 39.59 24.12 -12.01
C PRO A 52 38.27 24.79 -12.45
N ALA A 53 37.74 24.37 -13.60
CA ALA A 53 36.46 24.85 -14.12
C ALA A 53 35.28 24.46 -13.21
N LYS A 54 35.28 23.24 -12.67
CA LYS A 54 34.23 22.76 -11.76
C LYS A 54 34.28 23.48 -10.41
N VAL A 55 35.46 23.92 -9.97
CA VAL A 55 35.62 24.75 -8.76
C VAL A 55 35.11 26.18 -8.98
N ALA A 56 35.43 26.79 -10.12
CA ALA A 56 34.97 28.14 -10.45
C ALA A 56 33.43 28.21 -10.61
N TYR A 57 32.86 27.24 -11.32
CA TYR A 57 31.40 27.09 -11.46
C TYR A 57 30.71 26.97 -10.09
N ARG A 58 31.27 26.17 -9.18
CA ARG A 58 30.75 26.02 -7.80
C ARG A 58 30.77 27.33 -7.01
N LYS A 59 31.85 28.13 -7.11
CA LYS A 59 31.93 29.42 -6.43
C LYS A 59 30.85 30.39 -6.91
N GLN A 60 30.63 30.48 -8.22
CA GLN A 60 29.56 31.32 -8.78
C GLN A 60 28.16 30.82 -8.36
N LEU A 61 27.98 29.51 -8.27
CA LEU A 61 26.71 28.91 -7.85
C LEU A 61 26.43 29.19 -6.36
N ALA A 62 27.44 29.03 -5.51
CA ALA A 62 27.39 29.33 -4.08
C ALA A 62 27.06 30.80 -3.83
N GLU A 63 27.72 31.72 -4.54
CA GLU A 63 27.50 33.17 -4.43
C GLU A 63 26.07 33.58 -4.81
N LYS A 64 25.47 32.91 -5.81
CA LYS A 64 24.10 33.23 -6.26
C LYS A 64 22.98 32.52 -5.47
N LEU A 65 23.24 31.36 -4.87
CA LEU A 65 22.19 30.54 -4.24
C LEU A 65 22.16 30.61 -2.71
N LEU A 66 23.32 30.80 -2.06
CA LEU A 66 23.45 30.64 -0.62
C LEU A 66 23.28 31.95 0.15
N ASN A 67 22.18 32.69 -0.05
CA ASN A 67 21.77 33.79 0.84
C ASN A 67 21.46 33.26 2.27
N ASN A 68 22.47 32.74 2.97
CA ASN A 68 22.47 32.17 4.32
C ASN A 68 21.49 30.99 4.53
N ARG A 69 21.25 30.17 3.50
CA ARG A 69 20.36 28.99 3.58
C ARG A 69 21.14 27.74 3.99
N THR A 70 20.81 27.19 5.16
CA THR A 70 21.45 25.99 5.73
C THR A 70 20.66 24.69 5.52
N ARG A 71 19.45 24.77 4.96
CA ARG A 71 18.58 23.61 4.72
C ARG A 71 18.84 23.04 3.32
N ILE A 72 19.13 21.73 3.27
CA ILE A 72 19.45 20.98 2.04
C ILE A 72 18.21 20.85 1.14
N LEU A 73 17.05 20.61 1.72
CA LEU A 73 15.77 20.60 1.01
C LEU A 73 14.99 21.84 1.45
N ALA A 74 15.04 22.90 0.64
CA ALA A 74 14.35 24.16 0.90
C ALA A 74 13.43 24.51 -0.27
N PHE A 75 12.24 25.00 0.04
CA PHE A 75 11.32 25.54 -0.96
C PHE A 75 11.74 26.96 -1.35
N ARG A 76 11.62 27.31 -2.64
CA ARG A 76 11.93 28.66 -3.14
C ARG A 76 10.93 29.70 -2.65
N ASN A 77 9.67 29.29 -2.50
CA ASN A 77 8.58 30.11 -2.00
C ASN A 77 8.08 29.61 -0.64
N LYS A 78 7.50 30.49 0.17
CA LYS A 78 6.78 30.08 1.38
C LYS A 78 5.67 29.11 0.93
N PRO A 79 5.57 27.90 1.51
CA PRO A 79 4.46 27.01 1.22
C PRO A 79 3.15 27.78 1.41
N PRO A 80 2.14 27.57 0.54
CA PRO A 80 0.81 28.11 0.81
C PRO A 80 0.40 27.70 2.22
N GLU A 81 -0.23 28.60 2.96
CA GLU A 81 -0.76 28.24 4.27
C GLU A 81 -1.69 27.04 4.08
N PRO A 82 -1.60 26.02 4.97
CA PRO A 82 -2.48 24.88 4.84
C PRO A 82 -3.91 25.42 4.85
N GLU A 83 -4.61 25.30 3.73
CA GLU A 83 -6.05 25.48 3.74
C GLU A 83 -6.55 24.55 4.83
N SER A 84 -7.28 25.09 5.80
CA SER A 84 -7.84 24.32 6.92
C SER A 84 -8.96 23.41 6.41
N MET A 85 -8.64 22.49 5.51
CA MET A 85 -9.45 21.34 5.14
C MET A 85 -9.23 20.19 6.12
N LEU A 86 -8.62 20.47 7.28
CA LEU A 86 -8.53 19.54 8.40
C LEU A 86 -9.60 19.94 9.41
N THR A 87 -10.87 19.74 9.07
CA THR A 87 -11.65 18.93 10.01
C THR A 87 -10.88 17.63 10.06
N ASP A 88 -10.06 17.40 11.09
CA ASP A 88 -9.49 16.08 11.32
C ASP A 88 -10.66 15.11 11.20
N PRO A 89 -10.73 14.26 10.15
CA PRO A 89 -11.53 13.08 10.31
C PRO A 89 -10.62 12.23 11.20
N ARG A 90 -10.65 12.50 12.51
CA ARG A 90 -10.53 11.41 13.45
C ARG A 90 -11.68 10.51 13.05
N ALA A 91 -11.40 9.58 12.14
CA ALA A 91 -12.31 8.52 11.84
C ALA A 91 -12.55 7.88 13.19
N ASP A 92 -13.75 8.09 13.75
CA ASP A 92 -14.17 7.45 14.97
C ASP A 92 -14.18 5.96 14.66
N ALA A 93 -13.03 5.32 14.90
CA ALA A 93 -12.90 3.89 14.84
C ALA A 93 -13.68 3.35 16.03
N THR A 94 -14.87 2.86 15.78
CA THR A 94 -15.68 2.16 16.78
C THR A 94 -14.87 1.02 17.35
N GLN A 95 -14.68 1.00 18.67
CA GLN A 95 -13.90 -0.02 19.37
C GLN A 95 -14.63 -1.37 19.46
N SER A 96 -15.91 -1.41 19.11
CA SER A 96 -16.73 -2.62 19.08
C SER A 96 -16.77 -3.23 17.69
N ALA A 97 -16.71 -4.56 17.62
CA ALA A 97 -16.99 -5.28 16.39
C ALA A 97 -18.42 -4.97 15.91
N GLU A 98 -18.58 -4.72 14.61
CA GLU A 98 -19.90 -4.54 14.00
C GLU A 98 -20.70 -5.85 14.00
N LYS A 99 -20.00 -6.97 13.85
CA LYS A 99 -20.62 -8.30 13.82
C LYS A 99 -19.72 -9.34 14.48
N VAL A 100 -20.35 -10.27 15.17
CA VAL A 100 -19.69 -11.42 15.82
C VAL A 100 -20.36 -12.67 15.26
N LEU A 101 -19.54 -13.59 14.74
CA LEU A 101 -19.97 -14.88 14.23
C LEU A 101 -19.37 -15.97 15.13
N ASP A 102 -20.14 -17.02 15.39
CA ASP A 102 -19.65 -18.16 16.15
C ASP A 102 -18.77 -19.04 15.25
N ALA A 103 -17.61 -19.44 15.77
CA ALA A 103 -16.65 -20.31 15.10
C ALA A 103 -16.36 -21.52 16.00
N PRO A 104 -17.31 -22.47 16.13
CA PRO A 104 -17.09 -23.68 16.92
C PRO A 104 -15.95 -24.50 16.31
N GLU A 105 -15.14 -25.15 17.14
CA GLU A 105 -14.04 -26.02 16.70
C GLU A 105 -12.92 -25.32 15.89
N LEU A 106 -12.85 -23.99 15.97
CA LEU A 106 -11.71 -23.25 15.44
C LEU A 106 -10.45 -23.65 16.21
N VAL A 107 -9.45 -24.15 15.48
CA VAL A 107 -8.20 -24.61 16.07
C VAL A 107 -7.30 -23.42 16.37
N ASP A 108 -6.86 -23.31 17.63
CA ASP A 108 -5.88 -22.32 18.08
C ASP A 108 -4.46 -22.84 17.83
N ASP A 109 -4.02 -22.78 16.56
CA ASP A 109 -2.67 -23.12 16.15
C ASP A 109 -2.08 -21.99 15.29
N TYR A 110 -0.92 -21.51 15.71
CA TYR A 110 -0.18 -20.41 15.11
C TYR A 110 0.17 -20.63 13.63
N TYR A 111 0.33 -21.88 13.20
CA TYR A 111 0.80 -22.20 11.85
C TYR A 111 -0.31 -22.33 10.81
N LEU A 112 -1.58 -22.30 11.24
CA LEU A 112 -2.71 -22.51 10.36
C LEU A 112 -3.21 -21.19 9.77
N ASN A 113 -3.69 -21.25 8.53
CA ASN A 113 -4.29 -20.11 7.83
C ASN A 113 -5.75 -20.42 7.51
N LEU A 114 -6.59 -20.47 8.54
CA LEU A 114 -7.95 -21.03 8.48
C LEU A 114 -9.02 -20.04 8.00
N LEU A 115 -8.67 -18.80 7.67
CA LEU A 115 -9.63 -17.75 7.30
C LEU A 115 -9.10 -16.91 6.14
N ASP A 116 -9.96 -16.69 5.15
CA ASP A 116 -9.68 -15.79 4.05
C ASP A 116 -10.97 -15.14 3.52
N TRP A 117 -10.87 -13.92 3.00
CA TRP A 117 -12.01 -13.15 2.49
C TRP A 117 -11.88 -12.94 0.98
N GLY A 118 -12.77 -13.57 0.22
CA GLY A 118 -12.81 -13.48 -1.23
C GLY A 118 -13.30 -12.14 -1.75
N SER A 119 -12.90 -11.82 -2.98
CA SER A 119 -13.30 -10.59 -3.71
C SER A 119 -14.80 -10.50 -4.01
N SER A 120 -15.52 -11.63 -3.94
CA SER A 120 -16.98 -11.75 -4.07
C SER A 120 -17.76 -11.42 -2.79
N ASN A 121 -17.08 -10.89 -1.75
CA ASN A 121 -17.65 -10.57 -0.44
C ASN A 121 -18.07 -11.82 0.36
N VAL A 122 -17.44 -12.95 0.07
CA VAL A 122 -17.65 -14.22 0.77
C VAL A 122 -16.42 -14.51 1.64
N LEU A 123 -16.66 -14.74 2.93
CA LEU A 123 -15.65 -15.17 3.88
C LEU A 123 -15.61 -16.70 3.90
N SER A 124 -14.42 -17.28 3.76
CA SER A 124 -14.20 -18.71 4.00
C SER A 124 -13.55 -18.91 5.35
N ILE A 125 -14.06 -19.85 6.14
CA ILE A 125 -13.49 -20.25 7.42
C ILE A 125 -13.44 -21.77 7.53
N ALA A 126 -12.29 -22.29 7.96
CA ALA A 126 -12.08 -23.71 8.21
C ALA A 126 -12.24 -24.02 9.70
N LEU A 127 -13.15 -24.94 10.01
CA LEU A 127 -13.47 -25.41 11.36
C LEU A 127 -13.24 -26.93 11.40
N GLY A 128 -12.10 -27.35 11.93
CA GLY A 128 -11.68 -28.76 11.95
C GLY A 128 -11.55 -29.37 10.56
N TYR A 129 -12.50 -30.24 10.21
CA TYR A 129 -12.56 -30.97 8.91
C TYR A 129 -13.53 -30.32 7.91
N LYS A 130 -14.16 -29.20 8.28
CA LYS A 130 -15.19 -28.55 7.47
C LYS A 130 -14.75 -27.16 7.04
N VAL A 131 -15.15 -26.76 5.84
CA VAL A 131 -15.00 -25.38 5.37
C VAL A 131 -16.38 -24.77 5.17
N TYR A 132 -16.60 -23.62 5.80
CA TYR A 132 -17.83 -22.85 5.70
C TYR A 132 -17.59 -21.58 4.92
N LEU A 133 -18.63 -21.17 4.17
CA LEU A 133 -18.69 -19.91 3.45
C LEU A 133 -19.78 -19.04 4.07
N TRP A 134 -19.41 -17.81 4.40
CA TRP A 134 -20.33 -16.78 4.84
C TRP A 134 -20.36 -15.65 3.82
N ASP A 135 -21.51 -15.43 3.19
CA ASP A 135 -21.72 -14.31 2.28
C ASP A 135 -22.13 -13.08 3.08
N ALA A 136 -21.29 -12.05 3.10
CA ALA A 136 -21.54 -10.83 3.85
C ALA A 136 -22.70 -10.00 3.28
N SER A 137 -23.06 -10.19 2.02
CA SER A 137 -24.12 -9.47 1.32
C SER A 137 -25.50 -10.05 1.66
N SER A 138 -25.65 -11.38 1.54
CA SER A 138 -26.90 -12.07 1.88
C SER A 138 -27.00 -12.47 3.35
N GLN A 139 -25.89 -12.40 4.09
CA GLN A 139 -25.73 -12.87 5.46
C GLN A 139 -26.03 -14.37 5.64
N SER A 140 -25.87 -15.15 4.56
CA SER A 140 -26.11 -16.58 4.58
C SER A 140 -24.83 -17.36 4.88
N VAL A 141 -24.99 -18.53 5.48
CA VAL A 141 -23.90 -19.47 5.78
C VAL A 141 -24.18 -20.75 5.01
N THR A 142 -23.14 -21.27 4.34
CA THR A 142 -23.19 -22.55 3.62
C THR A 142 -21.97 -23.38 3.98
N GLU A 143 -22.13 -24.69 4.05
CA GLU A 143 -21.00 -25.62 4.17
C GLU A 143 -20.51 -25.93 2.75
N LEU A 144 -19.24 -25.63 2.46
CA LEU A 144 -18.65 -25.90 1.15
C LEU A 144 -18.29 -27.38 1.01
N VAL A 145 -17.56 -27.90 2.01
CA VAL A 145 -17.03 -29.25 1.99
C VAL A 145 -16.79 -29.78 3.41
N THR A 146 -17.02 -31.07 3.60
CA THR A 146 -16.49 -31.87 4.70
C THR A 146 -15.37 -32.76 4.16
N ILE A 147 -14.18 -32.63 4.72
CA ILE A 147 -13.00 -33.42 4.39
C ILE A 147 -13.04 -34.75 5.15
N ASP A 148 -12.67 -35.83 4.47
CA ASP A 148 -12.56 -37.15 5.08
C ASP A 148 -11.46 -37.17 6.16
N GLU A 149 -11.72 -37.87 7.27
CA GLU A 149 -10.77 -37.98 8.40
C GLU A 149 -9.40 -38.52 7.95
N ASP A 150 -9.37 -39.40 6.94
CA ASP A 150 -8.14 -39.97 6.37
C ASP A 150 -7.23 -38.93 5.70
N SER A 151 -7.80 -37.84 5.17
CA SER A 151 -7.04 -36.74 4.57
C SER A 151 -6.56 -35.71 5.62
N GLY A 152 -7.06 -35.82 6.85
CA GLY A 152 -6.73 -34.95 7.96
C GLY A 152 -7.43 -33.59 7.93
N PRO A 153 -7.28 -32.80 9.00
CA PRO A 153 -7.95 -31.51 9.15
C PRO A 153 -7.45 -30.49 8.13
N VAL A 154 -8.26 -29.46 7.92
CA VAL A 154 -7.90 -28.33 7.06
C VAL A 154 -6.83 -27.50 7.75
N THR A 155 -5.75 -27.18 7.03
CA THR A 155 -4.62 -26.40 7.54
C THR A 155 -4.56 -24.99 6.96
N SER A 156 -5.11 -24.80 5.76
CA SER A 156 -5.16 -23.49 5.12
C SER A 156 -6.32 -23.35 4.13
N VAL A 157 -6.83 -22.14 3.99
CA VAL A 157 -7.78 -21.76 2.93
C VAL A 157 -7.29 -20.50 2.24
N SER A 158 -7.47 -20.41 0.93
CA SER A 158 -7.14 -19.20 0.16
C SER A 158 -8.03 -19.05 -1.06
N TRP A 159 -8.61 -17.86 -1.22
CA TRP A 159 -9.39 -17.49 -2.38
C TRP A 159 -8.50 -17.20 -3.58
N ALA A 160 -8.92 -17.70 -4.73
CA ALA A 160 -8.40 -17.22 -6.00
C ALA A 160 -8.85 -15.77 -6.25
N PRO A 161 -8.05 -14.96 -6.98
CA PRO A 161 -8.40 -13.58 -7.31
C PRO A 161 -9.72 -13.42 -8.08
N ASP A 162 -10.18 -14.49 -8.73
CA ASP A 162 -11.45 -14.52 -9.46
C ASP A 162 -12.69 -14.55 -8.54
N GLY A 163 -12.51 -14.83 -7.24
CA GLY A 163 -13.59 -14.91 -6.25
C GLY A 163 -14.54 -16.09 -6.44
N ARG A 164 -14.16 -17.09 -7.25
CA ARG A 164 -14.96 -18.30 -7.54
C ARG A 164 -14.30 -19.58 -7.08
N HIS A 165 -12.97 -19.62 -7.08
CA HIS A 165 -12.25 -20.80 -6.66
C HIS A 165 -11.60 -20.61 -5.29
N ILE A 166 -11.55 -21.68 -4.51
CA ILE A 166 -10.86 -21.73 -3.22
C ILE A 166 -9.85 -22.88 -3.25
N ALA A 167 -8.63 -22.60 -2.85
CA ALA A 167 -7.64 -23.61 -2.52
C ALA A 167 -7.76 -23.98 -1.03
N ILE A 168 -7.81 -25.27 -0.75
CA ILE A 168 -7.86 -25.84 0.61
C ILE A 168 -6.63 -26.73 0.79
N GLY A 169 -5.77 -26.36 1.74
CA GLY A 169 -4.63 -27.18 2.14
C GLY A 169 -5.00 -28.11 3.28
N LEU A 170 -4.57 -29.37 3.20
CA LEU A 170 -4.87 -30.43 4.18
C LEU A 170 -3.62 -30.85 4.93
N ASN A 171 -3.81 -31.48 6.09
CA ASN A 171 -2.71 -32.04 6.86
C ASN A 171 -2.04 -33.25 6.16
N SER A 172 -2.73 -33.92 5.23
CA SER A 172 -2.14 -34.96 4.36
C SER A 172 -1.07 -34.45 3.39
N SER A 173 -0.80 -33.13 3.36
CA SER A 173 0.01 -32.43 2.36
C SER A 173 -0.65 -32.29 0.99
N ASP A 174 -1.93 -32.64 0.87
CA ASP A 174 -2.71 -32.40 -0.34
C ASP A 174 -3.27 -30.98 -0.39
N VAL A 175 -3.46 -30.47 -1.60
CA VAL A 175 -4.16 -29.22 -1.86
C VAL A 175 -5.31 -29.50 -2.81
N GLN A 176 -6.52 -29.16 -2.38
CA GLN A 176 -7.73 -29.30 -3.17
C GLN A 176 -8.18 -27.94 -3.70
N LEU A 177 -8.74 -27.94 -4.90
CA LEU A 177 -9.34 -26.75 -5.51
C LEU A 177 -10.85 -26.96 -5.62
N TRP A 178 -11.61 -26.03 -5.06
CA TRP A 178 -13.06 -26.08 -5.00
C TRP A 178 -13.66 -24.88 -5.73
N ASP A 179 -14.77 -25.09 -6.43
CA ASP A 179 -15.63 -24.04 -6.96
C ASP A 179 -16.68 -23.67 -5.91
N SER A 180 -16.92 -22.37 -5.70
CA SER A 180 -17.85 -21.85 -4.71
C SER A 180 -19.28 -21.69 -5.23
N THR A 181 -19.57 -22.03 -6.50
CA THR A 181 -20.89 -21.86 -7.14
C THR A 181 -21.73 -23.13 -7.26
#